data_AF-A0A317JB78-F1
#
_entry.id   AF-A0A317JB78-F1
#
_cell.length_a   1.000
_cell.length_b   1.000
_cell.length_c   1.000
_cell.angle_alpha   90.00
_cell.angle_beta   90.00
_cell.angle_gamma   90.00
#
_symmetry.space_group_name_H-M   'P 1'
#
loop_
_entity.id
_entity.type
_entity.pdbx_description
1 polymer ?
#
loop_
_entity_poly.entity_id
_entity_poly.type
_entity_poly.pdbx_seq_one_letter_code
_entity_poly.pdbx_strand_id
1 'polypeptide(L)' 'MKVSSHYPEGIKYSMFLVDPMSGDVLFGMDNHQPKGPHLHIGKREETYAFTTVEGLIEDFWRRAAERGYQP' A
#
# COMPACT_ATOMS: atom_id res chain seq x y z
N MET A 1 5.35 17.53 -17.52
CA MET A 1 6.03 16.42 -16.81
C MET A 1 5.89 15.16 -17.65
N LYS A 2 6.97 14.39 -17.85
CA LYS A 2 6.88 13.09 -18.54
C LYS A 2 6.53 12.04 -17.49
N VAL A 3 5.32 11.51 -17.57
CA VAL A 3 4.85 10.43 -16.70
C VAL A 3 5.56 9.14 -17.13
N SER A 4 6.00 8.33 -16.17
CA SER A 4 6.65 7.04 -16.47
C SER A 4 5.60 6.07 -17.00
N SER A 5 5.94 5.27 -18.02
CA SER A 5 5.07 4.17 -18.46
C SER A 5 4.81 3.14 -17.37
N HIS A 6 5.72 3.05 -16.39
CA HIS A 6 5.59 2.17 -15.22
C HIS A 6 4.68 2.76 -14.13
N TYR A 7 4.51 4.07 -14.08
CA TYR A 7 3.70 4.75 -13.08
C TYR A 7 2.76 5.71 -13.81
N PRO A 8 1.71 5.19 -14.46
CA PRO A 8 0.83 5.98 -15.32
C PRO A 8 0.09 7.10 -14.58
N GLU A 9 -0.05 6.97 -13.25
CA GLU A 9 -0.60 8.01 -12.37
C GLU A 9 0.42 9.09 -12.00
N GLY A 10 1.70 8.92 -12.36
CA GLY A 10 2.78 9.84 -12.03
C GLY A 10 3.28 9.76 -10.59
N ILE A 11 2.81 8.78 -9.81
CA ILE A 11 3.10 8.63 -8.39
C ILE A 11 3.73 7.26 -8.14
N LYS A 12 4.79 7.22 -7.34
CA LYS A 12 5.33 5.99 -6.73
C LYS A 12 5.10 6.08 -5.23
N TYR A 13 4.52 5.03 -4.65
CA TYR A 13 4.22 5.00 -3.22
C TYR A 13 4.59 3.65 -2.60
N SER A 14 4.80 3.67 -1.28
CA SER A 14 5.04 2.48 -0.47
C SER A 14 4.70 2.81 0.99
N MET A 15 3.66 2.18 1.52
CA MET A 15 3.16 2.38 2.88
C MET A 15 3.22 1.06 3.64
N PHE A 16 3.62 1.08 4.91
CA PHE A 16 3.75 -0.12 5.73
C PHE A 16 3.20 0.11 7.13
N LEU A 17 2.47 -0.88 7.66
CA LEU A 17 2.17 -0.97 9.08
C LEU A 17 3.20 -1.89 9.72
N VAL A 18 3.93 -1.37 10.69
CA VAL A 18 5.01 -2.07 11.37
C VAL A 18 4.67 -2.26 12.84
N ASP A 19 4.89 -3.44 13.37
CA ASP A 19 4.86 -3.69 14.81
C ASP A 19 6.05 -2.95 15.47
N PRO A 20 5.81 -1.98 16.36
CA PRO A 20 6.90 -1.18 16.94
C PRO A 20 7.77 -1.99 17.92
N MET A 21 7.30 -3.13 18.42
CA MET A 21 8.03 -3.97 19.36
C MET A 21 8.91 -4.99 18.65
N SER A 22 8.38 -5.68 17.63
CA SER A 22 9.14 -6.70 16.88
C SER A 22 9.87 -6.13 15.66
N GLY A 23 9.40 -5.01 15.10
CA GLY A 23 9.87 -4.47 13.82
C GLY A 23 9.30 -5.18 12.60
N ASP A 24 8.36 -6.11 12.79
CA ASP A 24 7.77 -6.86 11.68
C ASP A 24 6.78 -6.00 10.87
N VAL A 25 6.82 -6.15 9.54
CA VAL A 25 5.80 -5.58 8.65
C VAL A 25 4.54 -6.43 8.72
N LEU A 26 3.49 -5.87 9.31
CA LEU A 26 2.19 -6.51 9.44
C LEU A 26 1.45 -6.54 8.10
N PHE A 27 1.46 -5.42 7.39
CA PHE A 27 1.04 -5.32 6.00
C PHE A 27 1.63 -4.09 5.31
N GLY A 28 1.58 -4.03 3.98
CA GLY A 28 1.99 -2.85 3.23
C GLY A 28 1.24 -2.68 1.91
N MET A 29 1.20 -1.47 1.37
CA MET A 29 0.58 -1.14 0.09
C MET A 29 1.58 -0.38 -0.77
N ASP A 30 1.85 -0.86 -1.98
CA ASP A 30 2.75 -0.20 -2.93
C ASP A 30 2.32 -0.43 -4.38
N ASN A 31 3.00 0.24 -5.32
CA ASN A 31 2.78 0.07 -6.75
C ASN A 31 4.01 -0.50 -7.49
N HIS A 32 4.70 -1.47 -6.87
CA HIS A 32 5.92 -2.05 -7.43
C HIS A 32 5.70 -2.69 -8.80
N GLN A 33 6.70 -2.50 -9.66
CA GLN A 33 6.70 -3.06 -11.01
C GLN A 33 7.14 -4.53 -11.00
N PRO A 34 6.59 -5.38 -11.88
CA PRO A 34 5.65 -5.09 -12.96
C PRO A 34 4.16 -5.26 -12.57
N LYS A 35 3.84 -5.43 -11.28
CA LYS A 35 2.50 -5.83 -10.81
C LYS A 35 1.52 -4.65 -10.74
N GLY A 36 2.04 -3.45 -10.51
CA GLY A 36 1.22 -2.27 -10.23
C GLY A 36 0.74 -2.26 -8.77
N PRO A 37 -0.30 -1.47 -8.45
CA PRO A 37 -0.87 -1.38 -7.10
C PRO A 37 -1.23 -2.73 -6.46
N HIS A 38 -0.67 -3.03 -5.29
CA HIS A 38 -0.98 -4.23 -4.51
C HIS A 38 -0.79 -4.05 -3.01
N LEU A 39 -1.35 -4.99 -2.26
CA LEU A 39 -1.31 -5.12 -0.80
C LEU A 39 -0.48 -6.36 -0.44
N HIS A 40 0.51 -6.20 0.44
CA HIS A 40 1.30 -7.26 1.04
C HIS A 40 0.75 -7.61 2.43
N ILE A 41 0.49 -8.89 2.69
CA ILE A 41 0.10 -9.40 4.02
C ILE A 41 0.95 -10.63 4.32
N GLY A 42 2.01 -10.44 5.12
CA GLY A 42 3.03 -11.47 5.31
C GLY A 42 3.60 -11.94 3.97
N LYS A 43 3.32 -13.19 3.59
CA LYS A 43 3.76 -13.80 2.30
C LYS A 43 2.72 -13.73 1.18
N ARG A 44 1.54 -13.17 1.45
CA ARG A 44 0.44 -13.07 0.48
C ARG A 44 0.45 -11.69 -0.16
N GLU A 45 0.06 -11.66 -1.42
CA GLU A 45 -0.17 -10.44 -2.17
C GLU A 45 -1.58 -10.42 -2.73
N GLU A 46 -2.22 -9.27 -2.69
CA GLU A 46 -3.56 -9.03 -3.23
C GLU A 46 -3.53 -7.80 -4.13
N THR A 47 -4.24 -7.83 -5.25
CA THR A 47 -4.38 -6.67 -6.14
C THR A 47 -5.08 -5.53 -5.39
N TYR A 48 -4.60 -4.31 -5.59
CA TYR A 48 -5.21 -3.11 -5.06
C TYR A 48 -5.68 -2.21 -6.22
N ALA A 49 -6.89 -1.66 -6.14
CA ALA A 49 -7.41 -0.74 -7.15
C ALA A 49 -7.12 0.70 -6.71
N PHE A 50 -5.97 1.24 -7.13
CA PHE A 50 -5.62 2.63 -6.85
C PHE A 50 -6.62 3.59 -7.53
N THR A 51 -7.06 4.61 -6.81
CA THR A 51 -7.98 5.65 -7.30
C THR A 51 -7.36 7.04 -7.17
N THR A 52 -7.11 7.48 -5.94
CA THR A 52 -6.46 8.76 -5.60
C THR A 52 -5.50 8.57 -4.42
N VAL A 53 -4.68 9.57 -4.13
CA VAL A 53 -3.79 9.55 -2.95
C VAL A 53 -4.60 9.56 -1.66
N GLU A 54 -5.68 10.34 -1.61
CA GLU A 54 -6.59 10.40 -0.47
C GLU A 54 -7.26 9.03 -0.25
N GLY A 55 -7.74 8.41 -1.33
CA GLY A 55 -8.31 7.05 -1.30
C GLY A 55 -7.30 6.00 -0.85
N LEU A 56 -6.04 6.09 -1.28
CA LEU A 56 -4.95 5.24 -0.80
C LEU A 56 -4.77 5.35 0.73
N ILE A 57 -4.80 6.56 1.28
CA ILE A 57 -4.65 6.80 2.73
C ILE A 57 -5.85 6.24 3.49
N GLU A 58 -7.07 6.51 3.03
CA GLU A 58 -8.30 5.99 3.65
C GLU A 58 -8.34 4.45 3.60
N ASP A 59 -7.98 3.87 2.47
CA ASP A 59 -7.93 2.43 2.28
C ASP A 59 -6.88 1.79 3.20
N PHE A 60 -5.69 2.40 3.31
CA PHE A 60 -4.64 1.93 4.20
C PHE A 60 -5.12 1.87 5.66
N TRP A 61 -5.75 2.94 6.15
CA TRP A 61 -6.29 2.96 7.51
C TRP A 61 -7.46 1.99 7.70
N ARG A 62 -8.30 1.79 6.69
CA ARG A 62 -9.34 0.75 6.74
C ARG A 62 -8.72 -0.65 6.87
N ARG A 63 -7.65 -0.95 6.13
CA ARG A 63 -6.90 -2.22 6.27
C ARG A 63 -6.24 -2.36 7.65
N ALA A 64 -5.73 -1.27 8.22
CA ALA A 64 -5.20 -1.25 9.57
C ALA A 64 -6.29 -1.55 10.60
N ALA A 65 -7.46 -0.91 10.48
CA ALA A 65 -8.59 -1.10 11.39
C ALA A 65 -9.16 -2.52 11.34
N GLU A 66 -9.26 -3.14 10.16
CA GLU A 66 -9.60 -4.57 9.99
C GLU A 66 -8.68 -5.51 10.79
N ARG A 67 -7.46 -5.04 11.12
CA ARG A 67 -6.43 -5.78 11.87
C ARG A 67 -6.31 -5.32 13.33
N GLY A 68 -7.18 -4.42 13.78
CA GLY A 68 -7.20 -3.91 15.15
C GLY A 68 -6.27 -2.72 15.41
N TYR A 69 -5.76 -2.06 14.36
CA TYR A 69 -4.91 -0.89 14.47
C TYR A 69 -5.67 0.38 14.07
N GLN A 70 -5.53 1.44 14.84
CA GLN A 70 -6.11 2.76 14.58
C GLN A 70 -4.97 3.80 14.57
N PRO A 71 -5.11 4.90 13.81
CA PRO A 71 -4.17 6.02 13.85
C PRO A 71 -4.07 6.69 15.23
#